data_AF-A0A9E2RKD6-F1
#
_entry.id   AF-A0A9E2RKD6-F1
#
_cell.length_a   1.000
_cell.length_b   1.000
_cell.length_c   1.000
_cell.angle_alpha   90.00
_cell.angle_beta   90.00
_cell.angle_gamma   90.00
#
_symmetry.space_group_name_H-M   'P 1'
#
loop_
_entity.id
_entity.type
_entity.pdbx_description
1 polymer ?
#
loop_
_entity_poly.entity_id
_entity_poly.type
_entity_poly.pdbx_seq_one_letter_code
_entity_poly.pdbx_strand_id
1 'polypeptide(L)'
;MSVKKTGTSSRPPQSPRLRLSAHAKIVLGGRYLAKNATGTIVETPAQLFWRVATDIAQAERLYPNASRLPHAAQRWYDCMAR
;
A
#
# COMPACT_ATOMS: atom_id res chain seq x y z
N MET A 1 13.57 -24.02 -4.69
CA MET A 1 12.50 -23.56 -3.78
C MET A 1 11.94 -22.27 -4.35
N SER A 2 10.79 -22.35 -5.03
CA SER A 2 10.23 -21.21 -5.77
C SER A 2 9.45 -20.33 -4.81
N VAL A 3 10.02 -19.18 -4.45
CA VAL A 3 9.30 -18.12 -3.74
C VAL A 3 8.17 -17.67 -4.67
N LYS A 4 6.95 -18.15 -4.42
CA LYS A 4 5.76 -17.67 -5.11
C LYS A 4 5.64 -16.17 -4.81
N LYS A 5 6.05 -15.32 -5.76
CA LYS A 5 5.70 -13.90 -5.77
C LYS A 5 4.18 -13.81 -5.82
N THR A 6 3.54 -13.67 -4.67
CA THR A 6 2.13 -13.31 -4.58
C THR A 6 1.99 -11.86 -5.02
N GLY A 7 1.85 -11.67 -6.33
CA GLY A 7 1.34 -10.43 -6.91
C GLY A 7 -0.13 -10.28 -6.51
N THR A 8 -0.39 -9.81 -5.30
CA THR A 8 -1.76 -9.54 -4.85
C THR A 8 -2.17 -8.14 -5.35
N SER A 9 -2.98 -8.15 -6.41
CA SER A 9 -3.94 -7.15 -6.89
C SER A 9 -3.58 -5.66 -6.81
N SER A 10 -3.50 -5.09 -8.01
CA SER A 10 -2.71 -3.96 -8.48
C SER A 10 -3.43 -2.61 -8.55
N ARG A 11 -4.49 -2.39 -7.75
CA ARG A 11 -5.24 -1.12 -7.85
C ARG A 11 -5.60 -0.55 -6.48
N PRO A 12 -5.08 0.64 -6.14
CA PRO A 12 -5.55 1.37 -4.96
C PRO A 12 -7.04 1.70 -5.13
N PRO A 13 -7.81 1.77 -4.02
CA PRO A 13 -9.20 2.16 -4.05
C PRO A 13 -9.37 3.56 -4.67
N GLN A 14 -10.53 3.80 -5.28
CA GLN A 14 -10.90 5.13 -5.79
C GLN A 14 -11.27 6.06 -4.61
N SER A 15 -10.33 6.36 -3.72
CA SER A 15 -10.55 7.17 -2.50
C SER A 15 -9.23 7.78 -2.00
N PRO A 16 -9.27 8.87 -1.23
CA PRO A 16 -9.35 10.26 -1.71
C PRO A 16 -8.07 10.72 -2.45
N ARG A 17 -8.09 11.94 -3.02
CA ARG A 17 -6.90 12.57 -3.63
C ARG A 17 -5.79 12.68 -2.57
N LEU A 18 -4.76 11.83 -2.63
CA LEU A 18 -3.58 11.92 -1.76
C LEU A 18 -3.00 13.35 -1.79
N ARG A 19 -3.10 14.07 -0.69
CA ARG A 19 -2.60 15.46 -0.58
C ARG A 19 -1.16 15.45 -0.08
N LEU A 20 -0.24 15.15 -0.99
CA LEU A 20 1.20 15.16 -0.69
C LEU A 20 1.85 16.49 -1.12
N SER A 21 2.65 17.07 -0.23
CA SER A 21 3.52 18.21 -0.55
C SER A 21 4.60 17.80 -1.58
N ALA A 22 5.21 18.79 -2.24
CA ALA A 22 6.30 18.53 -3.19
C ALA A 22 7.48 17.79 -2.51
N HIS A 23 7.85 18.21 -1.30
CA HIS A 23 8.92 17.54 -0.53
C HIS A 23 8.55 16.11 -0.14
N ALA A 24 7.30 15.85 0.25
CA ALA A 24 6.85 14.49 0.54
C ALA A 24 7.01 13.58 -0.69
N LYS A 25 6.64 14.05 -1.88
CA LYS A 25 6.81 13.30 -3.13
C LYS A 25 8.29 12.98 -3.42
N ILE A 26 9.20 13.94 -3.19
CA ILE A 26 10.65 13.73 -3.35
C ILE A 26 11.16 12.66 -2.40
N VAL A 27 10.82 12.75 -1.11
CA VAL A 27 11.25 11.78 -0.09
C VAL A 27 10.71 10.38 -0.40
N LEU A 28 9.43 10.28 -0.79
CA LEU A 28 8.82 9.02 -1.18
C LEU A 28 9.53 8.38 -2.37
N GLY A 29 9.79 9.14 -3.44
CA GLY A 29 10.51 8.62 -4.60
C GLY A 29 11.96 8.25 -4.32
N GLY A 30 12.62 8.96 -3.40
CA GLY A 30 13.99 8.67 -3.01
C GLY A 30 14.15 7.33 -2.26
N ARG A 31 13.26 7.07 -1.30
CA ARG A 31 13.48 6.04 -0.26
C ARG A 31 12.42 4.94 -0.16
N TYR A 32 11.18 5.20 -0.60
CA TYR A 32 10.04 4.36 -0.25
C TYR A 32 9.32 3.72 -1.45
N LEU A 33 9.19 4.44 -2.57
CA LEU A 33 8.56 3.89 -3.77
C LEU A 33 9.41 2.76 -4.33
N ALA A 34 8.75 1.65 -4.67
CA ALA A 34 9.42 0.51 -5.27
C ALA A 34 10.09 0.88 -6.59
N LYS A 35 11.29 0.34 -6.78
CA LYS A 35 12.10 0.50 -8.00
C LYS A 35 12.28 -0.86 -8.66
N ASN A 36 12.39 -0.86 -9.98
CA ASN A 36 12.78 -2.05 -10.73
C ASN A 36 14.30 -2.28 -10.61
N ALA A 37 14.80 -3.32 -11.28
CA ALA A 37 16.22 -3.67 -11.29
C ALA A 37 17.13 -2.57 -11.87
N THR A 38 16.61 -1.68 -12.71
CA THR A 38 17.34 -0.55 -13.30
C THR A 38 17.28 0.71 -12.45
N GLY A 39 16.66 0.66 -11.26
CA GLY A 39 16.51 1.80 -10.36
C GLY A 39 15.37 2.77 -10.72
N THR A 40 14.55 2.44 -11.73
CA THR A 40 13.39 3.23 -12.14
C THR A 40 12.24 3.02 -11.18
N ILE A 41 11.61 4.11 -10.73
CA ILE A 41 10.41 4.06 -9.87
C ILE A 41 9.25 3.44 -10.66
N VAL A 42 8.64 2.39 -10.10
CA VAL A 42 7.50 1.66 -10.72
C VAL A 42 6.24 1.69 -9.87
N GLU A 43 6.27 2.37 -8.73
CA GLU A 43 5.17 2.47 -7.77
C GLU A 43 4.78 3.93 -7.58
N THR A 44 3.48 4.20 -7.51
CA THR A 44 2.94 5.52 -7.15
C THR A 44 2.73 5.62 -5.62
N PRO A 45 2.66 6.83 -5.04
CA PRO A 45 2.35 6.97 -3.61
C PRO A 45 1.04 6.30 -3.17
N ALA A 46 0.02 6.31 -4.03
CA ALA A 46 -1.24 5.61 -3.75
C ALA A 46 -1.04 4.09 -3.71
N GLN A 47 -0.26 3.52 -4.64
CA GLN A 47 0.08 2.09 -4.61
C GLN A 47 0.93 1.73 -3.40
N LEU A 48 1.88 2.58 -3.00
CA LEU A 48 2.67 2.41 -1.79
C LEU A 48 1.78 2.28 -0.56
N PHE A 49 0.88 3.23 -0.35
CA PHE A 49 -0.02 3.23 0.82
C PHE A 49 -0.98 2.04 0.76
N TRP A 50 -1.45 1.67 -0.42
CA TRP A 50 -2.29 0.49 -0.58
C TRP A 50 -1.55 -0.79 -0.22
N ARG A 51 -0.32 -0.97 -0.71
CA ARG A 51 0.52 -2.13 -0.36
C ARG A 51 0.68 -2.25 1.15
N VAL A 52 1.07 -1.16 1.82
CA VAL A 52 1.22 -1.14 3.28
C VAL A 52 -0.11 -1.44 3.98
N ALA A 53 -1.22 -0.85 3.53
CA ALA A 53 -2.52 -1.09 4.11
C ALA A 53 -2.98 -2.54 3.98
N THR A 54 -2.73 -3.17 2.83
CA THR A 54 -3.05 -4.58 2.60
C THR A 54 -2.18 -5.52 3.44
N ASP A 55 -0.91 -5.17 3.66
CA ASP A 55 0.01 -5.93 4.51
C ASP A 55 -0.45 -5.89 5.97
N ILE A 56 -0.78 -4.70 6.50
CA ILE A 56 -1.33 -4.53 7.84
C ILE A 56 -2.66 -5.29 7.98
N ALA A 57 -3.54 -5.20 6.97
CA ALA A 57 -4.84 -5.88 6.99
C ALA A 57 -4.74 -7.41 7.02
N GLN A 58 -3.62 -8.01 6.58
CA GLN A 58 -3.43 -9.46 6.70
C GLN A 58 -3.29 -9.91 8.17
N ALA A 59 -2.75 -9.05 9.04
CA ALA A 59 -2.64 -9.35 10.47
C ALA A 59 -4.00 -9.50 11.17
N GLU A 60 -5.05 -8.88 10.64
CA GLU A 60 -6.42 -9.01 11.18
C GLU A 60 -6.92 -10.47 11.16
N ARG A 61 -6.37 -11.33 10.29
CA ARG A 61 -6.72 -12.77 10.22
C ARG A 61 -6.31 -13.55 11.47
N LEU A 62 -5.41 -13.00 12.29
CA LEU A 62 -4.98 -13.63 13.53
C LEU A 62 -6.02 -13.49 14.64
N TYR A 63 -7.03 -12.65 14.46
CA TYR A 63 -8.05 -12.39 15.47
C TYR A 63 -9.36 -13.14 15.15
N PRO A 64 -10.11 -13.64 16.17
CA PRO A 64 -11.30 -14.46 15.96
C PRO A 64 -12.45 -13.77 15.21
N ASN A 65 -12.43 -12.43 15.12
CA ASN A 65 -13.53 -11.67 14.55
C ASN A 65 -13.31 -11.39 13.06
N ALA A 66 -13.86 -12.28 12.22
CA ALA A 66 -13.80 -12.18 10.77
C ALA A 66 -14.53 -10.96 10.18
N SER A 67 -15.46 -10.31 10.92
CA SER A 67 -16.21 -9.15 10.42
C SER A 67 -15.34 -7.92 10.13
N ARG A 68 -14.09 -7.89 10.62
CA ARG A 68 -13.15 -6.78 10.41
C ARG A 68 -12.39 -6.90 9.08
N LEU A 69 -12.30 -8.12 8.53
CA LEU A 69 -11.54 -8.41 7.31
C LEU A 69 -12.04 -7.67 6.06
N PRO A 70 -13.36 -7.57 5.78
CA PRO A 70 -13.86 -7.09 4.49
C PRO A 70 -13.48 -5.65 4.12
N HIS A 71 -13.01 -4.83 5.06
CA HIS A 71 -12.61 -3.44 4.80
C HIS A 71 -11.35 -2.99 5.55
N ALA A 72 -10.62 -3.93 6.16
CA ALA A 72 -9.43 -3.59 6.95
C ALA A 72 -8.40 -2.79 6.15
N ALA A 73 -8.09 -3.24 4.93
CA ALA A 73 -7.13 -2.55 4.05
C ALA A 73 -7.61 -1.14 3.68
N GLN A 74 -8.91 -0.96 3.41
CA GLN A 74 -9.46 0.35 3.11
C GLN A 74 -9.30 1.31 4.29
N ARG A 75 -9.61 0.85 5.51
CA ARG A 75 -9.49 1.67 6.72
C ARG A 75 -8.06 2.13 6.96
N TRP A 76 -7.10 1.22 6.84
CA TRP A 76 -5.68 1.55 6.99
C TRP A 76 -5.19 2.51 5.90
N TYR A 77 -5.63 2.31 4.66
CA TYR A 77 -5.34 3.22 3.57
C TYR A 77 -5.87 4.63 3.84
N ASP A 78 -7.14 4.76 4.24
CA ASP A 78 -7.77 6.04 4.54
C ASP A 78 -7.11 6.76 5.72
N CYS A 79 -6.61 6.02 6.72
CA CYS A 79 -5.82 6.58 7.81
C CYS A 79 -4.50 7.20 7.33
N MET A 80 -3.84 6.60 6.33
CA MET A 80 -2.59 7.12 5.75
C MET A 80 -2.82 8.22 4.71
N ALA A 81 -3.96 8.21 4.03
CA ALA A 81 -4.28 9.09 2.92
C ALA A 81 -4.95 10.42 3.31
N ARG A 82 -5.20 10.64 4.62
CA ARG A 82 -5.73 11.89 5.19
C ARG A 82 -4.68 12.99 5.22
#